data_AF-A0A6N6Q1Q1-F1
#
_entry.id   AF-A0A6N6Q1Q1-F1
#
_cell.length_a   1.000
_cell.length_b   1.000
_cell.length_c   1.000
_cell.angle_alpha   90.00
_cell.angle_beta   90.00
_cell.angle_gamma   90.00
#
_symmetry.space_group_name_H-M   'P 1'
#
loop_
_entity.id
_entity.type
_entity.pdbx_description
1 polymer ?
#
loop_
_entity_poly.entity_id
_entity_poly.type
_entity_poly.pdbx_seq_one_letter_code
_entity_poly.pdbx_strand_id
1 'polypeptide(L)'
;MIEKNRKENRSRTRVTGLLVAVGLLLFATVCPAWAHDHINSGARSEAQGSALYFPNGDRYSTAQGWVCFLDKQDVTSGWSFTDGVTFGSLPGTVSTGGPVMGHAAFGAFLELEFVDLKGPKGGTLAVWQRDEEFGTLTALLELTTGGSPKGQRIPLTESDGSPAADPYGHIHGREFWVDKPGLYVLRVRLVDSSTHGLNQGPIHSPSTILPLYLQAENTLQVERNEAGGLRLTYAVRGHETWAVEESPSVGVDAVWTEVHRAGGSTAGFLASWEPEVGLTPCFYRLRQVTGF
;
A
#
# COMPACT_ATOMS: atom_id res chain seq x y z
N MET A 1 55.01 -9.51 -44.91
CA MET A 1 54.93 -8.41 -43.92
C MET A 1 53.51 -7.83 -43.78
N ILE A 2 52.45 -8.65 -43.88
CA ILE A 2 51.04 -8.19 -43.83
C ILE A 2 50.24 -8.93 -42.72
N GLU A 3 50.75 -10.06 -42.22
CA GLU A 3 50.03 -10.90 -41.25
C GLU A 3 50.11 -10.42 -39.80
N LYS A 4 51.09 -9.55 -39.47
CA LYS A 4 51.29 -9.08 -38.08
C LYS A 4 50.23 -8.05 -37.65
N ASN A 5 49.71 -7.24 -38.58
CA ASN A 5 48.71 -6.19 -38.29
C ASN A 5 47.28 -6.72 -38.07
N ARG A 6 46.99 -7.98 -38.45
CA ARG A 6 45.63 -8.55 -38.32
C ARG A 6 45.34 -9.09 -36.91
N LYS A 7 46.37 -9.39 -36.12
CA LYS A 7 46.21 -9.88 -34.72
C LYS A 7 46.01 -8.74 -33.72
N GLU A 8 46.63 -7.58 -33.92
CA GLU A 8 46.47 -6.42 -33.01
C GLU A 8 45.08 -5.76 -33.11
N ASN A 9 44.44 -5.77 -34.28
CA ASN A 9 43.10 -5.21 -34.43
C ASN A 9 42.00 -6.07 -33.81
N ARG A 10 42.21 -7.38 -33.57
CA ARG A 10 41.22 -8.26 -32.92
C ARG A 10 41.22 -8.18 -31.39
N SER A 11 42.32 -7.75 -30.76
CA SER A 11 42.38 -7.61 -29.29
C SER A 11 41.71 -6.33 -28.82
N ARG A 12 41.84 -5.23 -29.59
CA ARG A 12 41.21 -3.94 -29.24
C ARG A 12 39.68 -3.99 -29.27
N THR A 13 39.05 -4.70 -30.23
CA THR A 13 37.59 -4.79 -30.33
C THR A 13 36.93 -5.57 -29.18
N ARG A 14 37.66 -6.51 -28.55
CA ARG A 14 37.12 -7.32 -27.45
C ARG A 14 37.14 -6.62 -26.09
N VAL A 15 38.10 -5.71 -25.88
CA VAL A 15 38.20 -4.95 -24.62
C VAL A 15 37.18 -3.81 -24.58
N THR A 16 36.87 -3.17 -25.71
CA THR A 16 35.86 -2.10 -25.77
C THR A 16 34.43 -2.62 -25.58
N GLY A 17 34.12 -3.82 -26.08
CA GLY A 17 32.78 -4.43 -25.89
C GLY A 17 32.49 -4.83 -24.44
N LEU A 18 33.51 -5.27 -23.69
CA LEU A 18 33.35 -5.66 -22.28
C LEU A 18 33.11 -4.43 -21.38
N LEU A 19 33.79 -3.31 -21.64
CA LEU A 19 33.62 -2.08 -20.86
C LEU A 19 32.26 -1.40 -21.09
N VAL A 20 31.70 -1.48 -22.30
CA VAL A 20 30.34 -0.97 -22.59
C VAL A 20 29.27 -1.84 -21.93
N ALA A 21 29.44 -3.17 -21.92
CA ALA A 21 28.51 -4.07 -21.24
C ALA A 21 28.50 -3.91 -19.71
N VAL A 22 29.68 -3.74 -19.08
CA VAL A 22 29.79 -3.47 -17.64
C VAL A 22 29.28 -2.07 -17.28
N GLY A 23 29.49 -1.07 -18.14
CA GLY A 23 28.96 0.29 -17.96
C GLY A 23 27.42 0.35 -18.02
N LEU A 24 26.80 -0.41 -18.92
CA LEU A 24 25.33 -0.52 -19.00
C LEU A 24 24.72 -1.30 -17.83
N LEU A 25 25.43 -2.30 -17.29
CA LEU A 25 25.01 -3.03 -16.09
C LEU A 25 25.08 -2.16 -14.81
N LEU A 26 26.01 -1.19 -14.74
CA LEU A 26 26.16 -0.29 -13.59
C LEU A 26 25.20 0.92 -13.61
N PHE A 27 24.72 1.34 -14.78
CA PHE A 27 23.69 2.39 -14.88
C PHE A 27 22.28 1.87 -14.59
N ALA A 28 22.05 0.56 -14.65
CA ALA A 28 20.73 -0.03 -14.35
C ALA A 28 20.43 -0.14 -12.84
N THR A 29 21.40 0.12 -11.95
CA THR A 29 21.27 -0.17 -10.51
C THR A 29 21.07 1.05 -9.61
N VAL A 30 20.91 2.26 -10.16
CA VAL A 30 20.79 3.48 -9.34
C VAL A 30 19.70 4.41 -9.84
N CYS A 31 18.47 3.90 -9.96
CA CYS A 31 17.32 4.79 -9.88
C CYS A 31 17.00 4.93 -8.39
N PRO A 32 17.24 6.09 -7.75
CA PRO A 32 16.84 6.29 -6.36
C PRO A 32 15.33 6.06 -6.28
N ALA A 33 14.92 5.08 -5.47
CA ALA A 33 13.52 4.73 -5.20
C ALA A 33 12.85 5.78 -4.30
N TRP A 34 12.92 7.05 -4.71
CA TRP A 34 12.17 8.17 -4.13
C TRP A 34 11.04 8.54 -5.10
N ALA A 35 10.39 7.53 -5.68
CA ALA A 35 9.04 7.70 -6.17
C ALA A 35 8.14 7.52 -4.94
N HIS A 36 7.25 8.48 -4.67
CA HIS A 36 6.09 8.24 -3.82
C HIS A 36 5.43 6.92 -4.26
N ASP A 37 5.06 6.07 -3.31
CA ASP A 37 4.65 4.69 -3.61
C ASP A 37 3.23 4.69 -4.19
N HIS A 38 3.09 4.23 -5.44
CA HIS A 38 1.79 4.11 -6.13
C HIS A 38 1.24 2.71 -6.05
N ILE A 39 0.00 2.54 -5.59
CA ILE A 39 -0.76 1.31 -5.83
C ILE A 39 -1.33 1.39 -7.24
N ASN A 40 -0.76 0.63 -8.16
CA ASN A 40 -1.19 0.62 -9.55
C ASN A 40 -2.48 -0.19 -9.71
N SER A 41 -3.25 0.19 -10.71
CA SER A 41 -4.54 -0.38 -11.08
C SER A 41 -4.53 -0.68 -12.58
N GLY A 42 -5.02 -1.85 -12.96
CA GLY A 42 -5.04 -2.27 -14.37
C GLY A 42 -5.95 -3.47 -14.59
N ALA A 43 -5.84 -4.11 -15.75
CA ALA A 43 -6.61 -5.29 -16.13
C ALA A 43 -5.69 -6.43 -16.58
N ARG A 44 -6.09 -7.69 -16.30
CA ARG A 44 -5.33 -8.87 -16.74
C ARG A 44 -5.17 -8.97 -18.26
N SER A 45 -6.07 -8.32 -18.99
CA SER A 45 -6.08 -8.09 -20.42
C SER A 45 -7.13 -7.02 -20.74
N GLU A 46 -7.08 -6.46 -21.95
CA GLU A 46 -8.07 -5.51 -22.46
C GLU A 46 -9.38 -6.18 -22.94
N ALA A 47 -9.49 -7.52 -22.85
CA ALA A 47 -10.67 -8.24 -23.29
C ALA A 47 -11.87 -8.00 -22.37
N GLN A 48 -13.08 -7.99 -22.94
CA GLN A 48 -14.35 -7.95 -22.20
C GLN A 48 -14.40 -9.04 -21.13
N GLY A 49 -14.82 -8.67 -19.92
CA GLY A 49 -14.95 -9.56 -18.76
C GLY A 49 -13.63 -9.89 -18.06
N SER A 50 -12.48 -9.50 -18.63
CA SER A 50 -11.19 -9.65 -17.98
C SER A 50 -11.17 -8.92 -16.63
N ALA A 51 -10.61 -9.57 -15.60
CA ALA A 51 -10.59 -9.01 -14.25
C ALA A 51 -9.62 -7.84 -14.13
N LEU A 52 -10.03 -6.83 -13.38
CA LEU A 52 -9.12 -5.82 -12.85
C LEU A 52 -8.17 -6.45 -11.82
N TYR A 53 -7.01 -5.84 -11.62
CA TYR A 53 -6.05 -6.26 -10.61
C TYR A 53 -5.15 -5.10 -10.18
N PHE A 54 -4.52 -5.25 -9.02
CA PHE A 54 -3.46 -4.37 -8.54
C PHE A 54 -2.10 -4.97 -8.92
N PRO A 55 -1.39 -4.49 -9.95
CA PRO A 55 -0.18 -5.14 -10.46
C PRO A 55 0.96 -5.26 -9.44
N ASN A 56 1.02 -4.32 -8.51
CA ASN A 56 1.96 -4.29 -7.39
C ASN A 56 1.25 -4.36 -6.03
N GLY A 57 -0.01 -4.80 -5.99
CA GLY A 57 -0.80 -4.88 -4.75
C GLY A 57 -0.22 -5.85 -3.72
N ASP A 58 0.55 -6.84 -4.16
CA ASP A 58 1.25 -7.79 -3.29
C ASP A 58 2.24 -7.10 -2.34
N ARG A 59 2.87 -6.01 -2.79
CA ARG A 59 3.76 -5.16 -1.97
C ARG A 59 3.06 -4.49 -0.81
N TYR A 60 1.77 -4.22 -0.94
CA TYR A 60 0.95 -3.53 0.08
C TYR A 60 0.14 -4.50 0.93
N SER A 61 0.11 -5.77 0.55
CA SER A 61 -0.52 -6.84 1.33
C SER A 61 0.42 -7.35 2.43
N THR A 62 -0.14 -7.93 3.50
CA THR A 62 0.67 -8.46 4.63
C THR A 62 1.72 -9.48 4.26
N ALA A 63 1.62 -10.13 3.08
CA ALA A 63 2.62 -11.07 2.61
C ALA A 63 4.02 -10.43 2.48
N GLN A 64 4.08 -9.10 2.29
CA GLN A 64 5.34 -8.34 2.25
C GLN A 64 5.46 -7.32 3.39
N GLY A 65 4.51 -7.31 4.32
CA GLY A 65 4.59 -6.52 5.55
C GLY A 65 4.71 -5.04 5.28
N TRP A 66 3.79 -4.44 4.54
CA TRP A 66 3.72 -2.98 4.40
C TRP A 66 2.56 -2.41 5.24
N VAL A 67 2.84 -1.35 6.00
CA VAL A 67 1.86 -0.61 6.81
C VAL A 67 2.01 0.88 6.54
N CYS A 68 0.89 1.54 6.26
CA CYS A 68 0.80 2.99 6.17
C CYS A 68 0.77 3.58 7.58
N PHE A 69 1.81 4.27 8.01
CA PHE A 69 1.77 4.99 9.28
C PHE A 69 1.11 6.34 9.08
N LEU A 70 0.03 6.61 9.82
CA LEU A 70 -0.68 7.87 9.84
C LEU A 70 -0.07 8.76 10.92
N ASP A 71 0.35 9.95 10.54
CA ASP A 71 0.96 10.89 11.47
C ASP A 71 -0.12 11.80 12.08
N LYS A 72 0.10 12.18 13.33
CA LYS A 72 -0.82 13.06 14.03
C LYS A 72 -0.64 14.48 13.50
N GLN A 73 -1.69 15.07 12.95
CA GLN A 73 -1.60 16.41 12.34
C GLN A 73 -1.57 17.53 13.39
N ASP A 74 -2.45 17.45 14.39
CA ASP A 74 -2.41 18.33 15.56
C ASP A 74 -3.10 17.69 16.79
N VAL A 75 -3.22 18.43 17.90
CA VAL A 75 -3.83 17.92 19.16
C VAL A 75 -5.36 17.79 19.12
N THR A 76 -6.01 18.47 18.19
CA THR A 76 -7.47 18.51 17.99
C THR A 76 -7.95 17.74 16.77
N SER A 77 -7.05 17.50 15.82
CA SER A 77 -7.27 16.79 14.57
C SER A 77 -6.86 15.33 14.73
N GLY A 78 -7.48 14.46 13.94
CA GLY A 78 -7.15 13.04 13.91
C GLY A 78 -5.74 12.76 13.39
N TRP A 79 -5.51 11.51 12.98
CA TRP A 79 -4.29 11.09 12.31
C TRP A 79 -4.54 11.08 10.81
N SER A 80 -3.62 11.63 10.05
CA SER A 80 -3.72 11.58 8.60
C SER A 80 -2.41 11.21 7.94
N PHE A 81 -2.52 10.82 6.69
CA PHE A 81 -1.37 10.56 5.85
C PHE A 81 -1.54 11.29 4.54
N THR A 82 -0.58 12.17 4.25
CA THR A 82 -0.70 13.17 3.20
C THR A 82 0.15 12.86 1.96
N ASP A 83 1.06 11.88 2.00
CA ASP A 83 2.14 11.85 0.99
C ASP A 83 2.70 10.47 0.57
N GLY A 84 1.94 9.36 0.64
CA GLY A 84 2.56 8.08 0.23
C GLY A 84 1.70 6.89 -0.20
N VAL A 85 0.36 7.00 -0.26
CA VAL A 85 -0.47 5.97 -0.88
C VAL A 85 -1.40 6.63 -1.86
N THR A 86 -0.92 6.71 -3.08
CA THR A 86 -1.69 7.15 -4.24
C THR A 86 -2.11 5.92 -5.03
N PHE A 87 -3.32 5.96 -5.58
CA PHE A 87 -3.80 4.94 -6.50
C PHE A 87 -3.70 5.51 -7.91
N GLY A 88 -3.06 4.76 -8.80
CA GLY A 88 -2.90 5.15 -10.20
C GLY A 88 -3.46 4.09 -11.14
N SER A 89 -4.03 4.49 -12.25
CA SER A 89 -4.43 3.59 -13.35
C SER A 89 -3.32 3.55 -14.40
N LEU A 90 -2.88 2.36 -14.78
CA LEU A 90 -1.78 2.19 -15.74
C LEU A 90 -2.11 2.82 -17.11
N PRO A 91 -1.18 3.59 -17.71
CA PRO A 91 -1.43 4.29 -18.96
C PRO A 91 -1.45 3.37 -20.17
N GLY A 92 -2.41 3.57 -21.08
CA GLY A 92 -2.48 2.84 -22.34
C GLY A 92 -1.95 3.60 -23.56
N THR A 93 -1.62 4.88 -23.45
CA THR A 93 -1.15 5.70 -24.59
C THR A 93 0.23 6.32 -24.36
N VAL A 94 0.96 6.63 -25.45
CA VAL A 94 2.28 7.28 -25.37
C VAL A 94 2.21 8.67 -24.72
N SER A 95 1.13 9.41 -24.95
CA SER A 95 0.90 10.73 -24.35
C SER A 95 0.79 10.71 -22.82
N THR A 96 0.38 9.58 -22.24
CA THR A 96 0.25 9.38 -20.78
C THR A 96 1.41 8.54 -20.22
N GLY A 97 2.47 8.29 -21.02
CA GLY A 97 3.65 7.53 -20.60
C GLY A 97 3.57 6.01 -20.83
N GLY A 98 2.54 5.54 -21.53
CA GLY A 98 2.32 4.13 -21.91
C GLY A 98 2.72 3.79 -23.36
N PRO A 99 2.22 2.66 -23.90
CA PRO A 99 1.38 1.67 -23.23
C PRO A 99 2.17 0.87 -22.18
N VAL A 100 1.69 0.85 -20.94
CA VAL A 100 2.22 -0.03 -19.90
C VAL A 100 1.46 -1.35 -19.93
N MET A 101 2.19 -2.47 -19.97
CA MET A 101 1.59 -3.80 -19.93
C MET A 101 0.62 -3.94 -18.75
N GLY A 102 -0.61 -4.38 -19.03
CA GLY A 102 -1.65 -4.54 -18.02
C GLY A 102 -2.53 -3.31 -17.80
N HIS A 103 -2.45 -2.28 -18.65
CA HIS A 103 -3.45 -1.22 -18.67
C HIS A 103 -4.86 -1.78 -18.93
N ALA A 104 -5.87 -1.09 -18.41
CA ALA A 104 -7.27 -1.42 -18.71
C ALA A 104 -7.62 -1.05 -20.16
N ALA A 105 -8.69 -1.63 -20.69
CA ALA A 105 -9.19 -1.31 -22.01
C ALA A 105 -9.61 0.16 -22.10
N PHE A 106 -9.43 0.76 -23.28
CA PHE A 106 -9.92 2.11 -23.51
C PHE A 106 -11.44 2.21 -23.37
N GLY A 107 -11.90 3.31 -22.77
CA GLY A 107 -13.29 3.52 -22.36
C GLY A 107 -13.69 2.84 -21.06
N ALA A 108 -12.79 2.16 -20.35
CA ALA A 108 -13.02 1.76 -18.97
C ALA A 108 -13.00 2.99 -18.04
N PHE A 109 -13.79 2.95 -16.97
CA PHE A 109 -13.77 3.98 -15.93
C PHE A 109 -13.52 3.31 -14.58
N LEU A 110 -12.28 3.40 -14.11
CA LEU A 110 -11.86 2.66 -12.92
C LEU A 110 -12.19 3.45 -11.66
N GLU A 111 -12.76 2.76 -10.68
CA GLU A 111 -13.01 3.29 -9.35
C GLU A 111 -12.43 2.36 -8.28
N LEU A 112 -12.07 2.94 -7.14
CA LEU A 112 -11.73 2.22 -5.93
C LEU A 112 -12.99 2.06 -5.08
N GLU A 113 -13.49 0.84 -4.95
CA GLU A 113 -14.61 0.52 -4.07
C GLU A 113 -14.11 0.14 -2.67
N PHE A 114 -14.71 0.75 -1.67
CA PHE A 114 -14.47 0.48 -0.25
C PHE A 114 -15.38 -0.67 0.18
N VAL A 115 -14.79 -1.80 0.54
CA VAL A 115 -15.51 -3.06 0.79
C VAL A 115 -15.80 -3.27 2.28
N ASP A 116 -14.82 -2.99 3.13
CA ASP A 116 -14.91 -3.18 4.58
C ASP A 116 -13.84 -2.33 5.28
N LEU A 117 -14.15 -1.89 6.50
CA LEU A 117 -13.21 -1.22 7.39
C LEU A 117 -13.24 -1.90 8.76
N LYS A 118 -12.10 -2.49 9.14
CA LYS A 118 -11.85 -2.94 10.51
C LYS A 118 -10.93 -1.95 11.21
N GLY A 119 -11.08 -1.83 12.52
CA GLY A 119 -10.25 -0.96 13.34
C GLY A 119 -10.81 -0.78 14.75
N PRO A 120 -10.30 0.22 15.50
CA PRO A 120 -10.79 0.58 16.83
C PRO A 120 -12.29 0.77 16.88
N LYS A 121 -12.93 0.29 17.96
CA LYS A 121 -14.39 0.38 18.12
C LYS A 121 -14.89 1.82 17.99
N GLY A 122 -15.80 2.02 17.03
CA GLY A 122 -16.44 3.30 16.76
C GLY A 122 -15.46 4.37 16.25
N GLY A 123 -14.29 3.96 15.75
CA GLY A 123 -13.45 4.83 14.95
C GLY A 123 -13.99 4.96 13.53
N THR A 124 -13.56 6.02 12.85
CA THR A 124 -13.89 6.33 11.48
C THR A 124 -12.63 6.47 10.63
N LEU A 125 -12.80 6.26 9.32
CA LEU A 125 -11.83 6.62 8.30
C LEU A 125 -12.51 7.54 7.32
N ALA A 126 -11.94 8.71 7.07
CA ALA A 126 -12.36 9.63 6.03
C ALA A 126 -11.32 9.67 4.90
N VAL A 127 -11.81 9.85 3.67
CA VAL A 127 -10.95 10.13 2.52
C VAL A 127 -11.21 11.57 2.12
N TRP A 128 -10.15 12.35 2.05
CA TRP A 128 -10.17 13.74 1.63
C TRP A 128 -9.43 13.88 0.31
N GLN A 129 -9.80 14.88 -0.48
CA GLN A 129 -9.07 15.28 -1.67
C GLN A 129 -8.72 16.76 -1.58
N ARG A 130 -7.44 17.04 -1.79
CA ARG A 130 -6.89 18.38 -1.96
C ARG A 130 -7.03 18.78 -3.42
N ASP A 131 -7.54 19.99 -3.67
CA ASP A 131 -7.44 20.58 -5.01
C ASP A 131 -5.96 20.82 -5.38
N GLU A 132 -5.61 20.60 -6.64
CA GLU A 132 -4.22 20.66 -7.11
C GLU A 132 -3.63 22.08 -7.06
N GLU A 133 -4.48 23.10 -7.01
CA GLU A 133 -4.08 24.49 -7.18
C GLU A 133 -4.01 25.29 -5.87
N PHE A 134 -4.83 25.00 -4.83
CA PHE A 134 -4.99 25.91 -3.68
C PHE A 134 -5.19 25.32 -2.27
N GLY A 135 -5.06 24.00 -2.09
CA GLY A 135 -5.02 23.38 -0.76
C GLY A 135 -6.37 23.20 -0.04
N THR A 136 -7.53 23.35 -0.70
CA THR A 136 -8.82 23.05 -0.06
C THR A 136 -9.02 21.55 0.05
N LEU A 137 -9.20 21.05 1.28
CA LEU A 137 -9.56 19.66 1.53
C LEU A 137 -11.08 19.49 1.44
N THR A 138 -11.51 18.65 0.51
CA THR A 138 -12.91 18.22 0.38
C THR A 138 -13.06 16.78 0.81
N ALA A 139 -14.01 16.50 1.71
CA ALA A 139 -14.33 15.14 2.10
C ALA A 139 -14.97 14.41 0.92
N LEU A 140 -14.37 13.29 0.50
CA LEU A 140 -14.94 12.41 -0.52
C LEU A 140 -15.91 11.40 0.12
N LEU A 141 -15.51 10.82 1.25
CA LEU A 141 -16.33 9.84 1.98
C LEU A 141 -15.85 9.67 3.42
N GLU A 142 -16.72 9.07 4.23
CA GLU A 142 -16.44 8.63 5.60
C GLU A 142 -16.98 7.23 5.84
N LEU A 143 -16.15 6.40 6.47
CA LEU A 143 -16.41 5.02 6.83
C LEU A 143 -16.36 4.87 8.34
N THR A 144 -17.28 4.09 8.90
CA THR A 144 -17.22 3.69 10.31
C THR A 144 -16.71 2.26 10.42
N THR A 145 -15.83 2.00 11.39
CA THR A 145 -15.34 0.66 11.72
C THR A 145 -16.49 -0.31 12.06
N GLY A 146 -16.47 -1.49 11.43
CA GLY A 146 -17.57 -2.47 11.55
C GLY A 146 -18.86 -2.09 10.80
N GLY A 147 -18.87 -0.94 10.11
CA GLY A 147 -19.91 -0.55 9.18
C GLY A 147 -19.78 -1.28 7.83
N SER A 148 -20.84 -1.21 7.02
CA SER A 148 -20.87 -1.78 5.68
C SER A 148 -20.75 -0.66 4.64
N PRO A 149 -19.55 -0.39 4.09
CA PRO A 149 -19.32 0.71 3.13
C PRO A 149 -19.88 0.44 1.73
N LYS A 150 -20.81 -0.53 1.57
CA LYS A 150 -21.27 -1.05 0.27
C LYS A 150 -21.62 0.06 -0.71
N GLY A 151 -20.93 0.07 -1.84
CA GLY A 151 -21.16 1.00 -2.94
C GLY A 151 -20.46 2.35 -2.79
N GLN A 152 -19.73 2.62 -1.70
CA GLN A 152 -18.88 3.80 -1.62
C GLN A 152 -17.65 3.60 -2.50
N ARG A 153 -17.42 4.57 -3.39
CA ARG A 153 -16.38 4.53 -4.42
C ARG A 153 -15.76 5.90 -4.61
N ILE A 154 -14.51 5.91 -5.06
CA ILE A 154 -13.86 7.11 -5.59
C ILE A 154 -13.26 6.79 -6.96
N PRO A 155 -13.30 7.72 -7.93
CA PRO A 155 -12.71 7.50 -9.24
C PRO A 155 -11.19 7.35 -9.15
N LEU A 156 -10.57 6.56 -10.01
CA LEU A 156 -9.09 6.46 -10.13
C LEU A 156 -8.58 6.97 -11.48
N THR A 157 -9.48 7.10 -12.45
CA THR A 157 -9.22 7.55 -13.81
C THR A 157 -9.39 9.07 -13.91
N GLU A 158 -8.53 9.73 -14.69
CA GLU A 158 -8.65 11.18 -14.98
C GLU A 158 -9.53 11.46 -16.20
N SER A 159 -9.74 10.47 -17.06
CA SER A 159 -10.67 10.59 -18.18
C SER A 159 -12.13 10.54 -17.72
N ASP A 160 -13.04 10.97 -18.60
CA ASP A 160 -14.49 10.93 -18.40
C ASP A 160 -15.10 9.55 -18.69
N GLY A 161 -14.26 8.54 -18.98
CA GLY A 161 -14.69 7.20 -19.37
C GLY A 161 -15.30 7.11 -20.76
N SER A 162 -15.21 8.15 -21.59
CA SER A 162 -15.76 8.14 -22.96
C SER A 162 -15.16 7.02 -23.82
N PRO A 163 -15.85 6.56 -24.88
CA PRO A 163 -15.33 5.53 -25.77
C PRO A 163 -13.94 5.90 -26.29
N ALA A 164 -13.01 4.93 -26.25
CA ALA A 164 -11.61 5.08 -26.63
C ALA A 164 -10.76 6.00 -25.72
N ALA A 165 -11.30 6.54 -24.63
CA ALA A 165 -10.50 7.28 -23.65
C ALA A 165 -9.51 6.36 -22.93
N ASP A 166 -8.31 6.88 -22.69
CA ASP A 166 -7.31 6.20 -21.85
C ASP A 166 -7.82 6.16 -20.40
N PRO A 167 -7.93 4.97 -19.76
CA PRO A 167 -8.34 4.87 -18.36
C PRO A 167 -7.25 5.34 -17.38
N TYR A 168 -6.10 5.80 -17.90
CA TYR A 168 -5.05 6.46 -17.12
C TYR A 168 -5.64 7.47 -16.12
N GLY A 169 -5.01 7.52 -14.96
CA GLY A 169 -5.27 8.54 -13.98
C GLY A 169 -4.30 8.41 -12.82
N HIS A 170 -3.89 9.54 -12.30
CA HIS A 170 -3.02 9.65 -11.15
C HIS A 170 -3.53 10.80 -10.29
N ILE A 171 -4.61 10.55 -9.56
CA ILE A 171 -5.28 11.58 -8.76
C ILE A 171 -4.47 11.87 -7.51
N HIS A 172 -3.73 12.99 -7.55
CA HIS A 172 -2.95 13.52 -6.45
C HIS A 172 -3.83 14.07 -5.33
N GLY A 173 -3.22 14.33 -4.16
CA GLY A 173 -3.85 15.07 -3.07
C GLY A 173 -4.90 14.30 -2.28
N ARG A 174 -4.98 12.97 -2.43
CA ARG A 174 -5.86 12.15 -1.60
C ARG A 174 -5.23 11.82 -0.27
N GLU A 175 -5.98 12.05 0.79
CA GLU A 175 -5.52 11.86 2.16
C GLU A 175 -6.46 10.92 2.90
N PHE A 176 -5.89 9.96 3.62
CA PHE A 176 -6.63 9.08 4.54
C PHE A 176 -6.52 9.63 5.95
N TRP A 177 -7.67 9.79 6.60
CA TRP A 177 -7.79 10.37 7.93
C TRP A 177 -8.51 9.38 8.84
N VAL A 178 -8.06 9.25 10.09
CA VAL A 178 -8.75 8.47 11.11
C VAL A 178 -8.89 9.27 12.40
N ASP A 179 -9.99 9.04 13.13
CA ASP A 179 -10.36 9.81 14.33
C ASP A 179 -9.89 9.17 15.64
N LYS A 180 -9.39 7.92 15.60
CA LYS A 180 -8.91 7.16 16.77
C LYS A 180 -7.57 6.50 16.51
N PRO A 181 -6.72 6.36 17.55
CA PRO A 181 -5.47 5.61 17.43
C PRO A 181 -5.78 4.11 17.31
N GLY A 182 -4.99 3.41 16.51
CA GLY A 182 -5.15 1.98 16.28
C GLY A 182 -4.66 1.49 14.92
N LEU A 183 -4.66 0.16 14.79
CA LEU A 183 -4.50 -0.51 13.50
C LEU A 183 -5.86 -0.60 12.80
N TYR A 184 -5.94 -0.06 11.59
CA TYR A 184 -7.07 -0.19 10.69
C TYR A 184 -6.72 -1.13 9.55
N VAL A 185 -7.70 -1.92 9.12
CA VAL A 185 -7.63 -2.75 7.92
C VAL A 185 -8.70 -2.29 6.97
N LEU A 186 -8.29 -1.50 5.98
CA LEU A 186 -9.15 -1.04 4.91
C LEU A 186 -9.12 -2.06 3.77
N ARG A 187 -10.27 -2.65 3.44
CA ARG A 187 -10.40 -3.57 2.30
C ARG A 187 -10.96 -2.82 1.11
N VAL A 188 -10.22 -2.81 0.01
CA VAL A 188 -10.62 -2.15 -1.24
C VAL A 188 -10.63 -3.14 -2.40
N ARG A 189 -11.38 -2.83 -3.45
CA ARG A 189 -11.30 -3.52 -4.74
C ARG A 189 -11.45 -2.52 -5.88
N LEU A 190 -10.88 -2.84 -7.04
CA LEU A 190 -11.13 -2.10 -8.26
C LEU A 190 -12.45 -2.54 -8.87
N VAL A 191 -13.20 -1.57 -9.37
CA VAL A 191 -14.37 -1.80 -10.23
C VAL A 191 -14.27 -0.94 -11.46
N ASP A 192 -14.86 -1.41 -12.55
CA ASP A 192 -15.12 -0.63 -13.75
C ASP A 192 -16.59 -0.26 -13.74
N SER A 193 -16.90 1.03 -13.81
CA SER A 193 -18.27 1.56 -13.88
C SER A 193 -18.62 2.16 -15.23
N SER A 194 -17.78 1.95 -16.24
CA SER A 194 -18.12 2.27 -17.61
C SER A 194 -19.37 1.52 -18.09
N THR A 195 -20.02 2.09 -19.09
CA THR A 195 -21.20 1.49 -19.76
C THR A 195 -20.88 1.10 -21.21
N HIS A 196 -19.60 0.90 -21.52
CA HIS A 196 -19.10 0.66 -22.89
C HIS A 196 -18.80 -0.81 -23.17
N GLY A 197 -18.95 -1.67 -22.17
CA GLY A 197 -18.84 -3.11 -22.33
C GLY A 197 -20.10 -3.76 -22.90
N LEU A 198 -20.07 -5.09 -22.94
CA LEU A 198 -21.19 -5.92 -23.40
C LEU A 198 -22.45 -5.60 -22.58
N ASN A 199 -23.59 -5.48 -23.27
CA ASN A 199 -24.90 -5.11 -22.70
C ASN A 199 -24.93 -3.75 -21.98
N GLN A 200 -24.09 -2.79 -22.40
CA GLN A 200 -23.95 -1.47 -21.76
C GLN A 200 -23.46 -1.55 -20.30
N GLY A 201 -22.82 -2.66 -19.93
CA GLY A 201 -22.19 -2.84 -18.63
C GLY A 201 -20.71 -2.49 -18.64
N PRO A 202 -20.00 -2.76 -17.52
CA PRO A 202 -18.56 -2.64 -17.43
C PRO A 202 -17.83 -3.48 -18.48
N ILE A 203 -16.68 -3.00 -18.94
CA ILE A 203 -15.76 -3.77 -19.77
C ILE A 203 -15.06 -4.82 -18.91
N HIS A 204 -14.60 -4.44 -17.71
CA HIS A 204 -13.85 -5.32 -16.82
C HIS A 204 -14.69 -5.86 -15.66
N SER A 205 -14.34 -7.08 -15.21
CA SER A 205 -14.87 -7.60 -13.95
C SER A 205 -14.06 -7.05 -12.75
N PRO A 206 -14.67 -6.93 -11.55
CA PRO A 206 -13.98 -6.42 -10.38
C PRO A 206 -12.71 -7.18 -10.01
N SER A 207 -11.77 -6.50 -9.35
CA SER A 207 -10.56 -7.16 -8.83
C SER A 207 -10.86 -8.03 -7.61
N THR A 208 -9.87 -8.85 -7.23
CA THR A 208 -9.79 -9.37 -5.87
C THR A 208 -9.66 -8.23 -4.85
N ILE A 209 -10.07 -8.49 -3.61
CA ILE A 209 -9.95 -7.52 -2.52
C ILE A 209 -8.48 -7.39 -2.12
N LEU A 210 -7.99 -6.15 -2.03
CA LEU A 210 -6.70 -5.79 -1.47
C LEU A 210 -6.91 -5.27 -0.04
N PRO A 211 -6.33 -5.91 1.00
CA PRO A 211 -6.27 -5.35 2.33
C PRO A 211 -5.12 -4.34 2.43
N LEU A 212 -5.42 -3.16 2.98
CA LEU A 212 -4.47 -2.10 3.28
C LEU A 212 -4.45 -1.87 4.79
N TYR A 213 -3.25 -1.77 5.34
CA TYR A 213 -3.04 -1.61 6.77
C TYR A 213 -2.63 -0.18 7.05
N LEU A 214 -3.40 0.50 7.89
CA LEU A 214 -3.15 1.87 8.30
C LEU A 214 -2.97 1.89 9.81
N GLN A 215 -1.87 2.45 10.30
CA GLN A 215 -1.55 2.52 11.72
C GLN A 215 -1.56 3.97 12.19
N ALA A 216 -2.47 4.31 13.11
CA ALA A 216 -2.47 5.58 13.83
C ALA A 216 -1.92 5.36 15.25
N GLU A 217 -0.85 6.07 15.61
CA GLU A 217 -0.02 5.83 16.82
C GLU A 217 0.55 4.40 16.92
N ASN A 218 1.32 4.10 17.97
CA ASN A 218 1.81 2.74 18.19
C ASN A 218 0.84 2.00 19.11
N THR A 219 0.04 1.09 18.54
CA THR A 219 -0.98 0.34 19.29
C THR A 219 -0.75 -1.16 19.25
N LEU A 220 -1.08 -1.82 20.36
CA LEU A 220 -1.12 -3.28 20.46
C LEU A 220 -2.57 -3.75 20.31
N GLN A 221 -2.89 -4.39 19.19
CA GLN A 221 -4.18 -5.04 18.99
C GLN A 221 -4.14 -6.43 19.61
N VAL A 222 -5.17 -6.76 20.41
CA VAL A 222 -5.31 -8.07 21.07
C VAL A 222 -6.60 -8.70 20.60
N GLU A 223 -6.49 -9.87 19.98
CA GLU A 223 -7.63 -10.64 19.48
C GLU A 223 -7.60 -12.07 20.04
N ARG A 224 -8.75 -12.75 19.98
CA ARG A 224 -8.81 -14.20 20.18
C ARG A 224 -8.49 -14.90 18.86
N ASN A 225 -7.58 -15.87 18.86
CA ASN A 225 -7.37 -16.74 17.71
C ASN A 225 -8.48 -17.81 17.62
N GLU A 226 -8.51 -18.57 16.54
CA GLU A 226 -9.54 -19.61 16.30
C GLU A 226 -9.54 -20.72 17.38
N ALA A 227 -8.40 -20.95 18.02
CA ALA A 227 -8.26 -21.90 19.12
C ALA A 227 -8.64 -21.32 20.50
N GLY A 228 -9.10 -20.06 20.56
CA GLY A 228 -9.45 -19.36 21.80
C GLY A 228 -8.26 -18.75 22.56
N GLY A 229 -7.03 -18.91 22.05
CA GLY A 229 -5.83 -18.24 22.53
C GLY A 229 -5.81 -16.76 22.17
N LEU A 230 -4.77 -16.04 22.59
CA LEU A 230 -4.58 -14.64 22.25
C LEU A 230 -3.69 -14.51 21.01
N ARG A 231 -3.98 -13.52 20.17
CA ARG A 231 -3.09 -13.03 19.12
C ARG A 231 -2.86 -11.56 19.36
N LEU A 232 -1.60 -11.19 19.51
CA LEU A 232 -1.16 -9.81 19.64
C LEU A 232 -0.61 -9.37 18.28
N THR A 233 -1.09 -8.24 17.78
CA THR A 233 -0.68 -7.67 16.50
C THR A 233 -0.33 -6.20 16.68
N TYR A 234 0.77 -5.76 16.09
CA TYR A 234 1.20 -4.37 16.12
C TYR A 234 2.00 -4.03 14.87
N ALA A 235 1.97 -2.77 14.47
CA ALA A 235 2.82 -2.30 13.39
C ALA A 235 4.17 -1.82 13.92
N VAL A 236 5.22 -2.10 13.15
CA VAL A 236 6.59 -1.68 13.41
C VAL A 236 6.99 -0.72 12.29
N ARG A 237 7.34 0.52 12.61
CA ARG A 237 7.82 1.48 11.61
C ARG A 237 9.20 1.05 11.10
N GLY A 238 9.52 1.39 9.85
CA GLY A 238 10.84 1.13 9.29
C GLY A 238 11.95 1.73 10.16
N HIS A 239 13.06 1.01 10.28
CA HIS A 239 14.22 1.34 11.10
C HIS A 239 13.98 1.37 12.63
N GLU A 240 12.78 1.03 13.10
CA GLU A 240 12.51 0.91 14.52
C GLU A 240 12.62 -0.55 14.99
N THR A 241 12.82 -0.71 16.30
CA THR A 241 12.67 -2.01 16.97
C THR A 241 11.75 -1.87 18.15
N TRP A 242 10.77 -2.76 18.22
CA TRP A 242 9.73 -2.82 19.24
C TRP A 242 9.72 -4.17 19.92
N ALA A 243 9.43 -4.16 21.21
CA ALA A 243 9.24 -5.33 22.03
C ALA A 243 7.81 -5.36 22.59
N VAL A 244 7.22 -6.55 22.63
CA VAL A 244 6.07 -6.84 23.48
C VAL A 244 6.61 -7.28 24.83
N GLU A 245 6.10 -6.67 25.88
CA GLU A 245 6.39 -7.05 27.25
C GLU A 245 5.11 -7.49 27.96
N GLU A 246 5.24 -8.44 28.88
CA GLU A 246 4.16 -8.89 29.74
C GLU A 246 4.44 -8.64 31.22
N SER A 247 3.38 -8.52 32.01
CA SER A 247 3.45 -8.43 33.47
C SER A 247 2.20 -9.02 34.12
N PRO A 248 2.30 -9.67 35.30
CA PRO A 248 1.12 -10.09 36.06
C PRO A 248 0.40 -8.92 36.75
N SER A 249 0.98 -7.71 36.76
CA SER A 249 0.40 -6.52 37.39
C SER A 249 0.63 -5.25 36.56
N VAL A 250 -0.13 -4.20 36.88
CA VAL A 250 0.08 -2.85 36.35
C VAL A 250 0.54 -1.92 37.47
N GLY A 251 1.33 -0.90 37.13
CA GLY A 251 1.81 0.10 38.09
C GLY A 251 3.27 0.47 37.89
N VAL A 252 3.74 1.43 38.68
CA VAL A 252 5.12 1.93 38.59
C VAL A 252 6.15 0.88 39.02
N ASP A 253 5.77 -0.01 39.93
CA ASP A 253 6.61 -1.11 40.44
C ASP A 253 6.39 -2.44 39.69
N ALA A 254 5.58 -2.43 38.62
CA ALA A 254 5.34 -3.64 37.84
C ALA A 254 6.62 -4.09 37.15
N VAL A 255 6.95 -5.38 37.28
CA VAL A 255 8.07 -6.00 36.58
C VAL A 255 7.58 -6.44 35.21
N TRP A 256 8.17 -5.87 34.17
CA TRP A 256 7.85 -6.18 32.78
C TRP A 256 8.93 -7.08 32.19
N THR A 257 8.50 -8.19 31.57
CA THR A 257 9.39 -9.14 30.91
C THR A 257 9.13 -9.11 29.42
N GLU A 258 10.20 -8.97 28.62
CA GLU A 258 10.10 -9.05 27.16
C GLU A 258 9.78 -10.48 26.72
N VAL A 259 8.75 -10.61 25.88
CA VAL A 259 8.24 -11.90 25.40
C VAL A 259 8.22 -12.02 23.88
N HIS A 260 8.28 -10.88 23.18
CA HIS A 260 8.42 -10.86 21.74
C HIS A 260 9.15 -9.58 21.30
N ARG A 261 9.85 -9.66 20.17
CA ARG A 261 10.60 -8.54 19.58
C ARG A 261 10.51 -8.59 18.07
N ALA A 262 10.28 -7.45 17.46
CA ALA A 262 10.25 -7.28 16.01
C ALA A 262 10.86 -5.92 15.62
N GLY A 263 11.63 -5.88 14.54
CA GLY A 263 12.26 -4.65 14.06
C GLY A 263 13.40 -4.86 13.08
N GLY A 264 14.03 -3.75 12.70
CA GLY A 264 15.23 -3.73 11.87
C GLY A 264 15.00 -3.85 10.36
N SER A 265 13.75 -3.78 9.90
CA SER A 265 13.42 -3.68 8.47
C SER A 265 13.52 -2.24 7.97
N THR A 266 13.68 -2.05 6.66
CA THR A 266 13.66 -0.73 6.02
C THR A 266 12.22 -0.21 5.83
N ALA A 267 11.27 -1.10 5.57
CA ALA A 267 9.85 -0.78 5.45
C ALA A 267 9.12 -1.11 6.76
N GLY A 268 8.01 -0.41 7.03
CA GLY A 268 7.18 -0.71 8.18
C GLY A 268 6.23 -1.87 7.94
N PHE A 269 6.08 -2.77 8.92
CA PHE A 269 5.41 -4.07 8.78
C PHE A 269 4.51 -4.42 9.96
N LEU A 270 3.66 -5.45 9.80
CA LEU A 270 2.90 -6.03 10.90
C LEU A 270 3.66 -7.18 11.56
N ALA A 271 3.92 -7.04 12.86
CA ALA A 271 4.33 -8.13 13.72
C ALA A 271 3.09 -8.79 14.35
N SER A 272 3.11 -10.11 14.44
CA SER A 272 2.09 -10.86 15.16
C SER A 272 2.73 -11.94 16.01
N TRP A 273 2.22 -12.11 17.22
CA TRP A 273 2.69 -13.07 18.20
C TRP A 273 1.53 -13.70 18.94
N GLU A 274 1.60 -15.01 19.17
CA GLU A 274 0.60 -15.76 19.93
C GLU A 274 1.26 -16.23 21.24
N PRO A 275 0.97 -15.58 22.39
CA PRO A 275 1.47 -16.04 23.68
C PRO A 275 0.98 -17.45 23.97
N GLU A 276 1.82 -18.22 24.66
CA GLU A 276 1.34 -19.42 25.34
C GLU A 276 0.28 -19.00 26.37
N VAL A 277 -0.91 -19.57 26.27
CA VAL A 277 -2.01 -19.24 27.17
C VAL A 277 -1.72 -19.87 28.53
N GLY A 278 -1.12 -19.08 29.42
CA GLY A 278 -1.03 -19.41 30.85
C GLY A 278 -2.40 -19.30 31.55
N LEU A 279 -2.55 -19.99 32.69
CA LEU A 279 -3.76 -19.88 33.52
C LEU A 279 -3.86 -18.53 34.25
N THR A 280 -2.78 -17.75 34.29
CA THR A 280 -2.71 -16.49 35.03
C THR A 280 -3.00 -15.31 34.10
N PRO A 281 -3.96 -14.43 34.45
CA PRO A 281 -4.14 -13.17 33.73
C PRO A 281 -2.85 -12.35 33.68
N CYS A 282 -2.53 -11.81 32.52
CA CYS A 282 -1.36 -10.97 32.30
C CYS A 282 -1.76 -9.69 31.54
N PHE A 283 -0.95 -8.67 31.71
CA PHE A 283 -1.02 -7.40 30.99
C PHE A 283 0.09 -7.37 29.96
N TYR A 284 -0.19 -6.76 28.81
CA TYR A 284 0.79 -6.59 27.74
C TYR A 284 1.00 -5.12 27.41
N ARG A 285 2.22 -4.75 27.03
CA ARG A 285 2.54 -3.42 26.50
C ARG A 285 3.54 -3.51 25.35
N LEU A 286 3.58 -2.45 24.55
CA LEU A 286 4.65 -2.22 23.59
C LEU A 286 5.71 -1.31 24.19
N ARG A 287 6.98 -1.64 23.96
CA ARG A 287 8.13 -0.80 24.28
C ARG A 287 9.01 -0.64 23.04
N GLN A 288 9.31 0.61 22.69
CA GLN A 288 10.36 0.89 21.70
C GLN A 288 11.72 0.57 22.34
N VAL A 289 12.53 -0.23 21.65
CA VAL A 289 13.83 -0.66 22.18
C VAL A 289 14.96 0.24 21.70
N THR A 290 14.95 0.58 20.42
CA THR A 290 15.92 1.46 19.76
C THR A 290 15.27 2.14 18.56
N GLY A 291 15.51 3.43 18.40
CA GLY A 291 15.44 4.13 17.11
C GLY A 291 16.87 4.40 16.65
N PHE A 292 17.17 4.15 15.37
CA PHE A 292 18.43 4.57 14.77
C PHE A 292 18.40 6.08 14.48
#